data_AF-A0A962TLY6-F1
#
_entry.id   AF-A0A962TLY6-F1
#
_cell.length_a   1.000
_cell.length_b   1.000
_cell.length_c   1.000
_cell.angle_alpha   90.00
_cell.angle_beta   90.00
_cell.angle_gamma   90.00
#
_symmetry.space_group_name_H-M   'P 1'
#
loop_
_entity.id
_entity.type
_entity.pdbx_description
1 polymer ?
#
loop_
_entity_poly.entity_id
_entity_poly.type
_entity_poly.pdbx_seq_one_letter_code
_entity_poly.pdbx_strand_id
1 'polypeptide(L)'
;MTLTPGCAFYQSLIARFRPATPESQVSPTVQSTLEPKLDAMDNRLDRIEQMLTDVREQGRQQQIQEARSQQSLAGLQQEARSTRAAVISLRKLLATQHSNLVARLRETAAEPSADFWAVDIPMGTLPNGGQNHQVRRIPAQVPDNAREILVYAQVATGYVKGGPHRFRISVRVQGDREAAFYLYAVGLPQPSWAYNSDNVWLPMPQDRQIIVRTEGEPFFGDWNSEVRIVGYR
;
A
#
# COMPACT_ATOMS: atom_id res chain seq x y z
N MET A 1 9.25 -3.44 90.97
CA MET A 1 7.94 -4.11 90.94
C MET A 1 8.05 -5.27 89.95
N THR A 2 8.41 -6.49 90.40
CA THR A 2 7.54 -7.55 90.97
C THR A 2 6.58 -8.11 89.91
N LEU A 3 6.45 -9.41 89.62
CA LEU A 3 6.79 -10.66 90.31
C LEU A 3 6.66 -11.83 89.31
N THR A 4 7.52 -12.84 89.41
CA THR A 4 7.21 -14.25 89.08
C THR A 4 6.29 -14.84 90.18
N PRO A 5 5.54 -15.91 89.88
CA PRO A 5 5.89 -17.25 90.42
C PRO A 5 5.53 -18.38 89.42
N GLY A 6 5.91 -19.64 89.53
CA GLY A 6 6.63 -20.49 90.48
C GLY A 6 6.57 -21.92 89.88
N CYS A 7 7.68 -22.65 89.75
CA CYS A 7 8.14 -23.71 90.65
C CYS A 7 7.05 -24.67 91.16
N ALA A 8 7.14 -25.96 90.81
CA ALA A 8 7.45 -27.05 91.74
C ALA A 8 7.19 -28.44 91.11
N PHE A 9 7.97 -29.44 91.60
CA PHE A 9 7.84 -30.89 91.41
C PHE A 9 8.44 -31.48 90.11
N TYR A 10 9.46 -32.33 90.10
CA TYR A 10 10.15 -33.12 91.12
C TYR A 10 11.58 -33.42 90.61
N GLN A 11 12.61 -32.99 91.33
CA GLN A 11 13.87 -33.73 91.38
C GLN A 11 13.79 -34.65 92.61
N SER A 12 13.87 -35.97 92.40
CA SER A 12 14.35 -36.87 93.44
C SER A 12 14.74 -38.20 92.81
N LEU A 13 15.95 -38.67 93.20
CA LEU A 13 16.50 -40.02 93.06
C LEU A 13 17.37 -40.30 91.82
N ILE A 14 18.55 -39.69 91.82
CA ILE A 14 19.76 -40.43 91.40
C ILE A 14 20.10 -41.43 92.51
N ALA A 15 20.47 -42.64 92.08
CA ALA A 15 21.18 -43.69 92.80
C ALA A 15 20.41 -44.52 93.84
N ARG A 16 19.90 -45.68 93.38
CA ARG A 16 20.26 -46.98 93.97
C ARG A 16 19.87 -48.11 93.01
N PHE A 17 20.77 -49.09 92.92
CA PHE A 17 20.67 -50.40 92.25
C PHE A 17 21.10 -50.49 90.77
N ARG A 18 22.36 -50.90 90.58
CA ARG A 18 22.84 -51.80 89.52
C ARG A 18 22.70 -53.25 90.06
N PRO A 19 22.71 -54.33 89.27
CA PRO A 19 22.23 -54.55 87.90
C PRO A 19 21.15 -55.68 87.85
N ALA A 20 20.33 -55.70 86.81
CA ALA A 20 19.80 -56.94 86.25
C ALA A 20 19.53 -56.71 84.77
N THR A 21 20.39 -57.28 83.93
CA THR A 21 20.06 -57.54 82.53
C THR A 21 18.81 -58.42 82.51
N PRO A 22 17.80 -58.07 81.70
CA PRO A 22 17.41 -59.01 80.68
C PRO A 22 17.55 -58.36 79.32
N GLU A 23 18.04 -59.17 78.40
CA GLU A 23 18.13 -58.92 76.98
C GLU A 23 16.85 -58.28 76.45
N SER A 24 17.00 -57.17 75.73
CA SER A 24 16.04 -56.78 74.71
C SER A 24 16.85 -56.31 73.52
N GLN A 25 17.07 -57.27 72.62
CA GLN A 25 17.58 -57.07 71.28
C GLN A 25 16.78 -55.96 70.61
N VAL A 26 17.37 -54.77 70.47
CA VAL A 26 16.95 -53.84 69.42
C VAL A 26 17.76 -54.27 68.20
N SER A 27 17.09 -54.99 67.30
CA SER A 27 17.66 -55.47 66.05
C SER A 27 18.33 -54.31 65.28
N PRO A 28 19.58 -54.46 64.79
CA PRO A 28 20.29 -53.43 64.03
C PRO A 28 19.64 -53.10 62.67
N THR A 29 18.58 -53.82 62.31
CA THR A 29 17.91 -53.77 61.01
C THR A 29 16.96 -52.57 60.84
N VAL A 30 16.46 -51.99 61.93
CA VAL A 30 15.51 -50.85 61.87
C VAL A 30 16.24 -49.51 61.70
N GLN A 31 17.43 -49.34 62.28
CA GLN A 31 18.24 -48.13 62.09
C GLN A 31 18.84 -48.05 60.67
N SER A 32 19.27 -49.19 60.11
CA SER A 32 19.84 -49.28 58.75
C SER A 32 18.86 -48.97 57.61
N THR A 33 17.54 -49.01 57.85
CA THR A 33 16.51 -48.72 56.85
C THR A 33 15.94 -47.30 56.94
N LEU A 34 16.20 -46.58 58.04
CA LEU A 34 15.75 -45.21 58.27
C LEU A 34 16.71 -44.17 57.65
N GLU A 35 18.03 -44.39 57.75
CA GLU A 35 19.06 -43.54 57.14
C GLU A 35 18.90 -43.37 55.62
N PRO A 36 18.79 -44.45 54.80
CA PRO A 36 18.62 -44.28 53.35
C PRO A 36 17.28 -43.63 52.98
N LYS A 37 16.29 -43.67 53.87
CA LYS A 37 14.98 -43.03 53.67
C LYS A 37 15.03 -41.53 53.96
N LEU A 38 15.83 -41.11 54.94
CA LEU A 38 16.14 -39.71 55.22
C LEU A 38 16.96 -39.11 54.08
N ASP A 39 18.01 -39.80 53.60
CA ASP A 39 18.79 -39.37 52.44
C ASP A 39 17.92 -39.23 51.18
N ALA A 40 16.97 -40.16 50.97
CA ALA A 40 16.03 -40.07 49.86
C ALA A 40 15.02 -38.91 50.00
N MET A 41 14.72 -38.48 51.23
CA MET A 41 13.87 -37.32 51.50
C MET A 41 14.63 -36.01 51.31
N ASP A 42 15.88 -35.92 51.76
CA ASP A 42 16.74 -34.74 51.55
C ASP A 42 17.00 -34.51 50.06
N ASN A 43 17.36 -35.56 49.32
CA ASN A 43 17.51 -35.49 47.86
C ASN A 43 16.20 -35.07 47.14
N ARG A 44 15.04 -35.38 47.72
CA ARG A 44 13.75 -34.93 47.18
C ARG A 44 13.49 -33.46 47.50
N LEU A 45 13.83 -33.01 48.70
CA LEU A 45 13.73 -31.60 49.10
C LEU A 45 14.64 -30.73 48.23
N ASP A 46 15.90 -31.12 48.03
CA ASP A 46 16.84 -30.41 47.16
C ASP A 46 16.30 -30.25 45.73
N ARG A 47 15.68 -31.30 45.19
CA ARG A 47 15.03 -31.23 43.86
C ARG A 47 13.83 -30.31 43.82
N ILE A 48 13.03 -30.28 44.89
CA ILE A 48 11.86 -29.40 44.99
C ILE A 48 12.32 -27.93 45.14
N GLU A 49 13.37 -27.68 45.92
CA GLU A 49 13.97 -26.35 46.05
C GLU A 49 14.53 -25.85 44.71
N GLN A 50 15.25 -26.70 43.97
CA GLN A 50 15.71 -26.38 42.62
C GLN A 50 14.55 -26.08 41.67
N MET A 51 13.49 -26.89 41.71
CA MET A 51 12.30 -26.66 40.88
C MET A 51 11.60 -25.33 41.24
N LEU A 52 11.53 -24.98 42.52
CA LEU A 52 10.98 -23.69 42.97
C LEU A 52 11.83 -22.50 42.51
N THR A 53 13.16 -22.63 42.52
CA THR A 53 14.05 -21.59 41.97
C THR A 53 13.86 -21.43 40.47
N ASP A 54 13.74 -22.52 39.71
CA ASP A 54 13.53 -22.47 38.27
C ASP A 54 12.19 -21.82 37.91
N VAL A 55 11.11 -22.17 38.63
CA VAL A 55 9.79 -21.57 38.44
C VAL A 55 9.81 -20.07 38.77
N ARG A 56 10.53 -19.66 39.82
CA ARG A 56 10.68 -18.25 40.19
C ARG A 56 11.45 -17.47 39.11
N GLU A 57 12.50 -18.05 38.57
CA GLU A 57 13.31 -17.42 37.53
C GLU A 57 12.56 -17.35 36.19
N GLN A 58 11.78 -18.38 35.84
CA GLN A 58 10.83 -18.33 34.73
C GLN A 58 9.79 -17.22 34.90
N GLY A 59 9.22 -17.08 36.10
CA GLY A 59 8.28 -16.01 36.42
C GLY A 59 8.89 -14.60 36.26
N ARG A 60 10.14 -14.41 36.71
CA ARG A 60 10.89 -13.16 36.48
C ARG A 60 11.13 -12.89 35.00
N GLN A 61 11.50 -13.91 34.22
CA GLN A 61 11.71 -13.76 32.78
C GLN A 61 10.42 -13.38 32.06
N GLN A 62 9.27 -13.97 32.43
CA GLN A 62 7.97 -13.61 31.89
C GLN A 62 7.61 -12.15 32.19
N GLN A 63 7.81 -11.70 33.44
CA GLN A 63 7.56 -10.30 33.81
C GLN A 63 8.43 -9.30 33.01
N ILE A 64 9.71 -9.64 32.80
CA ILE A 64 10.60 -8.80 31.98
C ILE A 64 10.13 -8.77 30.51
N GLN A 65 9.67 -9.91 29.99
CA GLN A 65 9.18 -10.00 28.63
C GLN A 65 7.86 -9.23 28.44
N GLU A 66 6.95 -9.29 29.42
CA GLU A 66 5.72 -8.49 29.44
C GLU A 66 6.00 -6.99 29.54
N ALA A 67 6.93 -6.58 30.40
CA ALA A 67 7.33 -5.17 30.49
C ALA A 67 7.91 -4.66 29.17
N ARG A 68 8.73 -5.48 28.49
CA ARG A 68 9.27 -5.16 27.16
C ARG A 68 8.19 -5.08 26.10
N SER A 69 7.22 -6.00 26.10
CA SER A 69 6.13 -5.98 25.12
C SER A 69 5.22 -4.76 25.32
N GLN A 70 4.93 -4.38 26.57
CA GLN A 70 4.19 -3.16 26.90
C GLN A 70 4.92 -1.90 26.43
N GLN A 71 6.24 -1.82 26.62
CA GLN A 71 7.05 -0.70 26.12
C GLN A 71 7.01 -0.62 24.59
N SER A 72 7.17 -1.75 23.89
CA SER A 72 7.05 -1.79 22.42
C SER A 72 5.67 -1.36 21.93
N LEU A 73 4.60 -1.80 22.60
CA LEU A 73 3.23 -1.39 22.27
C LEU A 73 3.02 0.11 22.49
N ALA A 74 3.54 0.68 23.58
CA ALA A 74 3.47 2.11 23.82
C ALA A 74 4.22 2.91 22.74
N GLY A 75 5.39 2.41 22.30
CA GLY A 75 6.15 2.98 21.18
C GLY A 75 5.34 2.97 19.88
N LEU A 76 4.77 1.82 19.50
CA LEU A 76 3.95 1.68 18.30
C LEU A 76 2.69 2.57 18.34
N GLN A 77 2.03 2.69 19.50
CA GLN A 77 0.89 3.58 19.66
C GLN A 77 1.27 5.04 19.45
N GLN A 78 2.45 5.45 19.91
CA GLN A 78 2.94 6.82 19.72
C GLN A 78 3.30 7.08 18.26
N GLU A 79 3.95 6.14 17.59
CA GLU A 79 4.23 6.21 16.14
C GLU A 79 2.95 6.26 15.30
N ALA A 80 1.92 5.48 15.66
CA ALA A 80 0.62 5.53 14.99
C ALA A 80 -0.05 6.91 15.15
N ARG A 81 0.11 7.56 16.31
CA ARG A 81 -0.42 8.92 16.55
C ARG A 81 0.36 9.97 15.74
N SER A 82 1.69 9.88 15.70
CA SER A 82 2.53 10.84 14.96
C SER A 82 2.29 10.75 13.45
N THR A 83 2.22 9.53 12.90
CA THR A 83 1.89 9.30 11.48
C THR A 83 0.50 9.82 11.12
N ARG A 84 -0.51 9.59 11.99
CA ARG A 84 -1.85 10.15 11.78
C ARG A 84 -1.86 11.68 11.76
N ALA A 85 -1.09 12.33 12.63
CA ALA A 85 -0.96 13.78 12.63
C ALA A 85 -0.29 14.29 11.34
N ALA A 86 0.78 13.62 10.88
CA ALA A 86 1.47 13.94 9.63
C ALA A 86 0.56 13.80 8.39
N VAL A 87 -0.28 12.77 8.35
CA VAL A 87 -1.28 12.59 7.28
C VAL A 87 -2.30 13.73 7.29
N ILE A 88 -2.77 14.16 8.47
CA ILE A 88 -3.70 15.29 8.58
C ILE A 88 -3.05 16.59 8.11
N SER A 89 -1.79 16.86 8.47
CA SER A 89 -1.08 18.05 7.99
C SER A 89 -0.87 18.03 6.48
N LEU A 90 -0.51 16.86 5.90
CA LEU A 90 -0.40 16.70 4.45
C LEU A 90 -1.73 16.94 3.74
N ARG A 91 -2.84 16.41 4.28
CA ARG A 91 -4.19 16.67 3.74
C ARG A 91 -4.54 18.16 3.79
N LYS A 92 -4.21 18.86 4.89
CA LYS A 92 -4.41 20.31 4.98
C LYS A 92 -3.58 21.06 3.94
N LEU A 93 -2.31 20.68 3.76
CA LEU A 93 -1.42 21.29 2.78
C LEU A 93 -1.88 21.06 1.34
N LEU A 94 -2.37 19.86 1.02
CA LEU A 94 -2.98 19.58 -0.28
C LEU A 94 -4.28 20.36 -0.48
N ALA A 95 -5.11 20.50 0.56
CA ALA A 95 -6.33 21.30 0.49
C ALA A 95 -6.03 22.78 0.25
N THR A 96 -5.02 23.36 0.90
CA THR A 96 -4.59 24.74 0.66
C THR A 96 -3.92 24.92 -0.70
N GLN A 97 -3.11 23.96 -1.17
CA GLN A 97 -2.57 24.00 -2.52
C GLN A 97 -3.68 23.93 -3.56
N HIS A 98 -4.66 23.05 -3.37
CA HIS A 98 -5.81 22.94 -4.27
C HIS A 98 -6.66 24.22 -4.26
N SER A 99 -6.95 24.81 -3.09
CA SER A 99 -7.68 26.08 -3.01
C SER A 99 -6.90 27.22 -3.66
N ASN A 100 -5.58 27.27 -3.49
CA ASN A 100 -4.72 28.29 -4.12
C ASN A 100 -4.65 28.10 -5.64
N LEU A 101 -4.61 26.87 -6.14
CA LEU A 101 -4.69 26.58 -7.57
C LEU A 101 -6.06 26.97 -8.13
N VAL A 102 -7.16 26.65 -7.44
CA VAL A 102 -8.50 27.06 -7.85
C VAL A 102 -8.67 28.58 -7.82
N ALA A 103 -8.11 29.26 -6.81
CA ALA A 103 -8.12 30.72 -6.74
C ALA A 103 -7.31 31.34 -7.88
N ARG A 104 -6.09 30.85 -8.15
CA ARG A 104 -5.28 31.29 -9.31
C ARG A 104 -5.98 31.00 -10.63
N LEU A 105 -6.61 29.84 -10.79
CA LEU A 105 -7.38 29.49 -11.98
C LEU A 105 -8.58 30.43 -12.17
N ARG A 106 -9.24 30.86 -11.09
CA ARG A 106 -10.30 31.87 -11.12
C ARG A 106 -9.78 33.28 -11.42
N GLU A 107 -8.63 33.67 -10.88
CA GLU A 107 -7.97 34.94 -11.18
C GLU A 107 -7.52 34.98 -12.64
N THR A 108 -6.97 33.89 -13.19
CA THR A 108 -6.67 33.77 -14.62
C THR A 108 -7.93 33.69 -15.50
N ALA A 109 -9.06 33.26 -14.96
CA ALA A 109 -10.34 33.26 -15.68
C ALA A 109 -11.06 34.63 -15.66
N ALA A 110 -10.57 35.59 -14.86
CA ALA A 110 -11.07 36.96 -14.81
C ALA A 110 -10.43 37.88 -15.87
N GLU A 111 -9.40 37.41 -16.58
CA GLU A 111 -8.91 38.01 -17.82
C GLU A 111 -9.83 37.58 -18.98
N PRO A 112 -10.45 38.52 -19.71
CA PRO A 112 -11.40 38.19 -20.78
C PRO A 112 -10.66 37.83 -22.06
N SER A 113 -10.04 36.65 -22.19
CA SER A 113 -9.37 36.24 -23.45
C SER A 113 -8.88 34.77 -23.48
N ALA A 114 -9.61 33.79 -22.95
CA ALA A 114 -9.29 32.41 -23.35
C ALA A 114 -9.87 32.15 -24.75
N ASP A 115 -9.15 32.59 -25.79
CA ASP A 115 -9.37 32.21 -27.21
C ASP A 115 -9.15 30.71 -27.45
N PHE A 116 -8.93 29.93 -26.41
CA PHE A 116 -8.57 28.52 -26.43
C PHE A 116 -8.80 27.87 -25.06
N TRP A 117 -9.36 26.66 -25.08
CA TRP A 117 -9.54 25.79 -23.93
C TRP A 117 -8.84 24.46 -24.19
N ALA A 118 -7.86 24.12 -23.36
CA ALA A 118 -7.18 22.83 -23.42
C ALA A 118 -8.09 21.72 -22.88
N VAL A 119 -8.17 20.62 -23.60
CA VAL A 119 -8.83 19.38 -23.15
C VAL A 119 -7.96 18.19 -23.51
N ASP A 120 -8.32 17.00 -23.04
CA ASP A 120 -7.69 15.76 -23.51
C ASP A 120 -8.77 14.68 -23.64
N ILE A 121 -9.33 14.57 -24.84
CA ILE A 121 -10.47 13.70 -25.12
C ILE A 121 -10.04 12.62 -26.12
N PRO A 122 -9.93 11.35 -25.70
CA PRO A 122 -9.59 10.26 -26.61
C PRO A 122 -10.74 10.02 -27.59
N MET A 123 -10.46 10.09 -28.89
CA MET A 123 -11.43 9.77 -29.95
C MET A 123 -11.30 8.32 -30.43
N GLY A 124 -10.24 7.61 -30.04
CA GLY A 124 -10.01 6.19 -30.37
C GLY A 124 -8.90 5.96 -31.41
N THR A 125 -8.68 4.70 -31.78
CA THR A 125 -7.53 4.25 -32.58
C THR A 125 -7.68 4.44 -34.08
N LEU A 126 -6.66 4.85 -34.81
CA LEU A 126 -6.76 5.03 -36.26
C LEU A 126 -7.21 3.73 -36.98
N PRO A 127 -8.03 3.82 -38.06
CA PRO A 127 -8.52 2.63 -38.75
C PRO A 127 -7.37 1.81 -39.35
N ASN A 128 -7.33 0.51 -39.06
CA ASN A 128 -6.35 -0.42 -39.60
C ASN A 128 -7.05 -1.55 -40.38
N GLY A 129 -6.60 -1.84 -41.60
CA GLY A 129 -6.77 -3.09 -42.38
C GLY A 129 -8.17 -3.65 -42.69
N GLY A 130 -9.22 -3.35 -41.91
CA GLY A 130 -10.55 -3.95 -42.02
C GLY A 130 -11.70 -2.96 -42.19
N GLN A 131 -11.52 -1.68 -41.83
CA GLN A 131 -12.47 -0.61 -42.15
C GLN A 131 -11.70 0.59 -42.68
N ASN A 132 -12.04 1.02 -43.89
CA ASN A 132 -11.37 2.16 -44.52
C ASN A 132 -11.78 3.50 -43.90
N HIS A 133 -12.90 3.56 -43.16
CA HIS A 133 -13.32 4.78 -42.47
C HIS A 133 -14.08 4.46 -41.17
N GLN A 134 -14.01 5.41 -40.24
CA GLN A 134 -14.75 5.41 -38.98
C GLN A 134 -15.31 6.80 -38.71
N VAL A 135 -16.54 6.85 -38.19
CA VAL A 135 -17.19 8.09 -37.79
C VAL A 135 -17.32 8.11 -36.28
N ARG A 136 -16.92 9.22 -35.66
CA ARG A 136 -16.83 9.36 -34.21
C ARG A 136 -17.54 10.62 -33.75
N ARG A 137 -18.31 10.51 -32.68
CA ARG A 137 -19.04 11.65 -32.13
C ARG A 137 -18.14 12.47 -31.20
N ILE A 138 -18.15 13.79 -31.38
CA ILE A 138 -17.47 14.74 -30.49
C ILE A 138 -18.24 14.80 -29.15
N PRO A 139 -17.61 14.42 -28.02
CA PRO A 139 -18.28 14.39 -26.72
C PRO A 139 -18.76 15.76 -26.25
N ALA A 140 -19.80 15.79 -25.42
CA ALA A 140 -20.41 17.02 -24.89
C ALA A 140 -19.47 17.86 -23.99
N GLN A 141 -18.29 17.35 -23.65
CA GLN A 141 -17.23 18.12 -22.99
C GLN A 141 -16.75 19.30 -23.85
N VAL A 142 -16.83 19.19 -25.17
CA VAL A 142 -16.65 20.32 -26.09
C VAL A 142 -18.02 21.01 -26.26
N PRO A 143 -18.16 22.30 -25.91
CA PRO A 143 -19.46 22.97 -25.95
C PRO A 143 -19.92 23.22 -27.38
N ASP A 144 -21.23 23.29 -27.60
CA ASP A 144 -21.83 23.49 -28.94
C ASP A 144 -21.49 24.84 -29.57
N ASN A 145 -21.12 25.84 -28.76
CA ASN A 145 -20.73 27.17 -29.21
C ASN A 145 -19.25 27.28 -29.58
N ALA A 146 -18.46 26.21 -29.45
CA ALA A 146 -17.10 26.17 -29.96
C ALA A 146 -17.12 26.37 -31.48
N ARG A 147 -16.25 27.25 -31.97
CA ARG A 147 -16.07 27.50 -33.41
C ARG A 147 -15.18 26.43 -34.02
N GLU A 148 -14.16 25.98 -33.30
CA GLU A 148 -13.17 25.03 -33.77
C GLU A 148 -12.72 24.05 -32.68
N ILE A 149 -12.23 22.90 -33.11
CA ILE A 149 -11.62 21.86 -32.28
C ILE A 149 -10.18 21.62 -32.73
N LEU A 150 -9.27 21.45 -31.77
CA LEU A 150 -7.89 21.09 -32.03
C LEU A 150 -7.79 19.57 -31.97
N VAL A 151 -7.61 18.97 -33.14
CA VAL A 151 -7.48 17.52 -33.28
C VAL A 151 -6.00 17.18 -33.34
N TYR A 152 -5.56 16.31 -32.43
CA TYR A 152 -4.24 15.71 -32.44
C TYR A 152 -4.36 14.27 -32.96
N ALA A 153 -3.46 13.87 -33.84
CA ALA A 153 -3.37 12.51 -34.30
C ALA A 153 -1.94 12.01 -34.28
N GLN A 154 -1.77 10.75 -33.91
CA GLN A 154 -0.48 10.08 -33.90
C GLN A 154 -0.58 8.70 -34.53
N VAL A 155 0.49 8.31 -35.22
CA VAL A 155 0.66 6.99 -35.82
C VAL A 155 1.98 6.44 -35.32
N ALA A 156 1.94 5.25 -34.72
CA ALA A 156 3.16 4.54 -34.34
C ALA A 156 3.83 3.98 -35.60
N THR A 157 5.01 4.49 -35.94
CA THR A 157 5.76 4.10 -37.14
C THR A 157 7.01 3.27 -36.84
N GLY A 158 7.18 2.89 -35.57
CA GLY A 158 8.09 1.83 -35.20
C GLY A 158 7.62 0.48 -35.73
N TYR A 159 8.51 -0.26 -36.39
CA TYR A 159 8.28 -1.65 -36.84
C TYR A 159 7.32 -1.86 -38.02
N VAL A 160 6.91 -0.80 -38.72
CA VAL A 160 6.11 -0.92 -39.95
C VAL A 160 6.96 -0.91 -41.21
N LYS A 161 6.57 -1.71 -42.20
CA LYS A 161 7.16 -1.66 -43.54
C LYS A 161 6.79 -0.31 -44.15
N GLY A 162 7.79 0.53 -44.41
CA GLY A 162 7.56 1.88 -44.94
C GLY A 162 6.74 1.89 -46.24
N GLY A 163 5.97 2.96 -46.43
CA GLY A 163 5.09 3.22 -47.58
C GLY A 163 4.35 4.54 -47.36
N PRO A 164 3.75 5.17 -48.39
CA PRO A 164 3.01 6.41 -48.25
C PRO A 164 1.61 6.13 -47.66
N HIS A 165 1.57 5.74 -46.39
CA HIS A 165 0.31 5.58 -45.67
C HIS A 165 -0.17 6.96 -45.23
N ARG A 166 -1.43 7.29 -45.53
CA ARG A 166 -2.01 8.55 -45.08
C ARG A 166 -3.36 8.34 -44.43
N PHE A 167 -3.59 9.07 -43.36
CA PHE A 167 -4.86 9.12 -42.66
C PHE A 167 -5.50 10.46 -42.93
N ARG A 168 -6.73 10.43 -43.45
CA ARG A 168 -7.56 11.61 -43.65
C ARG A 168 -8.47 11.77 -42.45
N ILE A 169 -8.28 12.85 -41.70
CA ILE A 169 -9.11 13.22 -40.55
C ILE A 169 -9.92 14.44 -40.97
N SER A 170 -11.23 14.36 -40.86
CA SER A 170 -12.12 15.35 -41.47
C SER A 170 -13.39 15.57 -40.69
N VAL A 171 -14.01 16.73 -40.92
CA VAL A 171 -15.30 17.13 -40.36
C VAL A 171 -16.17 17.70 -41.48
N ARG A 172 -17.49 17.49 -41.40
CA ARG A 172 -18.44 18.07 -42.36
C ARG A 172 -18.74 19.52 -41.97
N VAL A 173 -18.48 20.46 -42.89
CA VAL A 173 -18.65 21.90 -42.66
C VAL A 173 -20.04 22.35 -43.09
N GLN A 174 -20.42 22.05 -44.34
CA GLN A 174 -21.72 22.40 -44.90
C GLN A 174 -22.04 21.52 -46.12
N GLY A 175 -23.18 20.83 -46.10
CA GLY A 175 -23.51 19.85 -47.15
C GLY A 175 -22.42 18.79 -47.29
N ASP A 176 -21.92 18.61 -48.51
CA ASP A 176 -20.84 17.66 -48.83
C ASP A 176 -19.42 18.25 -48.65
N ARG A 177 -19.31 19.51 -48.23
CA ARG A 177 -18.02 20.16 -48.02
C ARG A 177 -17.39 19.67 -46.72
N GLU A 178 -16.21 19.09 -46.81
CA GLU A 178 -15.41 18.64 -45.68
C GLU A 178 -14.16 19.49 -45.50
N ALA A 179 -13.83 19.82 -44.25
CA ALA A 179 -12.50 20.28 -43.87
C ALA A 179 -11.70 19.05 -43.46
N ALA A 180 -10.54 18.86 -44.08
CA ALA A 180 -9.75 17.65 -43.93
C ALA A 180 -8.27 17.96 -43.68
N PHE A 181 -7.66 17.11 -42.89
CA PHE A 181 -6.24 17.07 -42.58
C PHE A 181 -5.70 15.69 -42.93
N TYR A 182 -4.47 15.66 -43.46
CA TYR A 182 -3.79 14.43 -43.85
C TYR A 182 -2.57 14.22 -42.97
N LEU A 183 -2.60 13.16 -42.18
CA LEU A 183 -1.43 12.69 -41.44
C LEU A 183 -0.71 11.62 -42.26
N TYR A 184 0.55 11.88 -42.59
CA TYR A 184 1.40 10.93 -43.28
C TYR A 184 2.15 10.07 -42.27
N ALA A 185 2.07 8.75 -42.44
CA ALA A 185 2.82 7.79 -41.65
C ALA A 185 4.00 7.28 -42.48
N VAL A 186 5.20 7.69 -42.11
CA VAL A 186 6.44 7.31 -42.77
C VAL A 186 7.19 6.35 -41.86
N GLY A 187 7.31 5.10 -42.30
CA GLY A 187 8.13 4.10 -41.61
C GLY A 187 9.59 4.50 -41.61
N LEU A 188 10.28 4.26 -40.49
CA LEU A 188 11.72 4.48 -40.41
C LEU A 188 12.49 3.33 -41.08
N PRO A 189 13.67 3.61 -41.67
CA PRO A 189 14.50 2.58 -42.29
C PRO A 189 15.05 1.56 -41.28
N GLN A 190 15.11 1.92 -40.00
CA GLN A 190 15.53 1.06 -38.90
C GLN A 190 14.38 0.91 -37.88
N PRO A 191 14.10 -0.32 -37.39
CA PRO A 191 13.11 -0.52 -36.33
C PRO A 191 13.49 0.24 -35.06
N SER A 192 12.61 1.12 -34.59
CA SER A 192 12.77 1.91 -33.37
C SER A 192 11.41 2.34 -32.83
N TRP A 193 11.34 2.89 -31.62
CA TRP A 193 10.13 3.56 -31.14
C TRP A 193 10.02 4.93 -31.78
N ALA A 194 9.12 5.06 -32.74
CA ALA A 194 8.88 6.31 -33.44
C ALA A 194 7.39 6.52 -33.70
N TYR A 195 7.01 7.79 -33.74
CA TYR A 195 5.66 8.24 -34.02
C TYR A 195 5.72 9.35 -35.06
N ASN A 196 4.80 9.33 -36.01
CA ASN A 196 4.43 10.54 -36.75
C ASN A 196 3.18 11.11 -36.11
N SER A 197 3.21 12.40 -35.81
CA SER A 197 2.10 13.05 -35.12
C SER A 197 1.99 14.49 -35.57
N ASP A 198 0.78 15.02 -35.55
CA ASP A 198 0.51 16.40 -35.89
C ASP A 198 -0.82 16.83 -35.24
N ASN A 199 -1.06 18.14 -35.23
CA ASN A 199 -2.27 18.74 -34.69
C ASN A 199 -2.84 19.79 -35.64
N VAL A 200 -4.16 19.83 -35.74
CA VAL A 200 -4.87 20.71 -36.68
C VAL A 200 -6.13 21.27 -36.06
N TRP A 201 -6.40 22.55 -36.35
CA TRP A 201 -7.68 23.18 -36.06
C TRP A 201 -8.68 22.80 -37.15
N LEU A 202 -9.78 22.17 -36.75
CA LEU A 202 -10.92 21.88 -37.60
C LEU A 202 -12.14 22.65 -37.13
N PRO A 203 -12.99 23.17 -38.03
CA PRO A 203 -14.24 23.80 -37.64
C PRO A 203 -15.14 22.82 -36.88
N MET A 204 -15.87 23.30 -35.89
CA MET A 204 -16.83 22.50 -35.15
C MET A 204 -17.98 22.09 -36.08
N PRO A 205 -18.17 20.78 -36.37
CA PRO A 205 -19.20 20.33 -37.29
C PRO A 205 -20.57 20.34 -36.62
N GLN A 206 -21.60 20.70 -37.39
CA GLN A 206 -22.99 20.76 -36.90
C GLN A 206 -23.51 19.39 -36.45
N ASP A 207 -23.10 18.31 -37.11
CA ASP A 207 -23.47 16.93 -36.77
C ASP A 207 -22.66 16.36 -35.61
N ARG A 208 -21.67 17.11 -35.10
CA ARG A 208 -20.73 16.71 -34.06
C ARG A 208 -19.97 15.42 -34.41
N GLN A 209 -19.60 15.24 -35.69
CA GLN A 209 -18.88 14.05 -36.14
C GLN A 209 -17.48 14.38 -36.67
N ILE A 210 -16.50 13.57 -36.25
CA ILE A 210 -15.18 13.48 -36.87
C ILE A 210 -15.15 12.19 -37.68
N ILE A 211 -14.71 12.29 -38.93
CA ILE A 211 -14.55 11.19 -39.86
C ILE A 211 -13.06 10.92 -40.00
N VAL A 212 -12.65 9.69 -39.69
CA VAL A 212 -11.27 9.23 -39.80
C VAL A 212 -11.22 8.15 -40.88
N ARG A 213 -10.39 8.35 -41.90
CA ARG A 213 -10.26 7.45 -43.05
C ARG A 213 -8.80 7.07 -43.26
N THR A 214 -8.56 5.81 -43.56
CA THR A 214 -7.24 5.33 -44.00
C THR A 214 -7.24 5.29 -45.52
N GLU A 215 -6.22 5.89 -46.13
CA GLU A 215 -6.05 5.92 -47.56
C GLU A 215 -4.70 5.29 -47.94
N GLY A 216 -4.74 4.29 -48.81
CA GLY A 216 -3.56 3.52 -49.22
C GLY A 216 -3.56 2.09 -48.65
N GLU A 217 -2.39 1.46 -48.69
CA GLU A 217 -2.18 0.10 -48.20
C GLU A 217 -2.46 -0.01 -46.68
N PRO A 218 -2.92 -1.17 -46.18
CA PRO A 218 -3.07 -1.43 -44.76
C PRO A 218 -1.79 -1.12 -43.99
N PHE A 219 -1.93 -0.34 -42.92
CA PHE A 219 -0.82 0.00 -42.04
C PHE A 219 -0.70 -1.07 -40.95
N PHE A 220 0.18 -2.05 -41.14
CA PHE A 220 0.32 -3.19 -40.23
C PHE A 220 0.92 -2.80 -38.87
N GLY A 221 0.10 -2.26 -37.98
CA GLY A 221 0.47 -2.01 -36.60
C GLY A 221 -0.73 -1.59 -35.77
N ASP A 222 -1.27 -2.49 -34.95
CA ASP A 222 -2.30 -2.20 -33.93
C ASP A 222 -1.77 -1.37 -32.74
N TRP A 223 -0.65 -0.67 -32.92
CA TRP A 223 0.12 -0.09 -31.83
C TRP A 223 -0.20 1.40 -31.73
N ASN A 224 -0.82 1.81 -30.60
CA ASN A 224 -0.94 3.17 -30.05
C ASN A 224 -1.24 4.35 -31.00
N SER A 225 -1.78 4.06 -32.19
CA SER A 225 -2.12 5.05 -33.20
C SER A 225 -3.50 5.57 -32.88
N GLU A 226 -3.63 6.85 -32.54
CA GLU A 226 -4.87 7.40 -31.98
C GLU A 226 -5.15 8.82 -32.47
N VAL A 227 -6.42 9.20 -32.32
CA VAL A 227 -6.89 10.56 -32.53
C VAL A 227 -7.46 11.06 -31.21
N ARG A 228 -7.18 12.33 -30.89
CA ARG A 228 -7.63 13.00 -29.67
C ARG A 228 -8.11 14.41 -30.02
N ILE A 229 -9.04 14.93 -29.25
CA ILE A 229 -9.30 16.38 -29.21
C ILE A 229 -8.51 16.92 -28.02
N VAL A 230 -7.57 17.82 -28.30
CA VAL A 230 -6.65 18.38 -27.30
C VAL A 230 -6.98 19.84 -26.96
N GLY A 231 -8.00 20.40 -27.61
CA GLY A 231 -8.50 21.73 -27.29
C GLY A 231 -9.70 22.15 -28.13
N TYR A 232 -10.29 23.28 -27.78
CA TYR A 232 -11.36 23.93 -28.54
C TYR A 232 -11.31 25.45 -28.36
N ARG A 233 -11.97 26.19 -29.26
CA ARG A 233 -12.14 27.65 -29.16
C ARG A 233 -13.43 28.10 -29.80
#